data_AF-A0A523E6S4-F1
#
_entry.id   AF-A0A523E6S4-F1
#
_cell.length_a   1.000
_cell.length_b   1.000
_cell.length_c   1.000
_cell.angle_alpha   90.00
_cell.angle_beta   90.00
_cell.angle_gamma   90.00
#
_symmetry.space_group_name_H-M   'P 1'
#
loop_
_entity.id
_entity.type
_entity.pdbx_description
1 polymer ?
#
loop_
_entity_poly.entity_id
_entity_poly.type
_entity_poly.pdbx_seq_one_letter_code
_entity_poly.pdbx_strand_id
1 'polypeptide(L)'
;MSKPLEDRWQSEGGTYPCWAPDGQELFYLNGAAMMVVRVETDSTFTWSQPEVLFEGSYVSGAFGWGRPMTMAPDGQRFLMLKSAKGSEASQINVVLNWLDELERLVPMSN
;
A
#
# COMPACT_ATOMS: atom_id res chain seq x y z
N MET A 1 -15.31 20.34 18.97
CA MET A 1 -15.55 21.18 17.77
C MET A 1 -14.59 20.72 16.69
N SER A 2 -15.01 19.79 15.82
CA SER A 2 -14.20 19.27 14.70
C SER A 2 -14.30 20.23 13.51
N LYS A 3 -13.15 20.68 12.99
CA LYS A 3 -13.09 21.51 11.78
C LYS A 3 -13.73 20.79 10.57
N PRO A 4 -14.34 21.53 9.63
CA PRO A 4 -14.87 20.95 8.39
C PRO A 4 -13.72 20.33 7.57
N LEU A 5 -14.02 19.23 6.88
CA LEU A 5 -13.08 18.42 6.08
C LEU A 5 -12.67 19.07 4.75
N GLU A 6 -13.02 20.33 4.53
CA GLU A 6 -13.01 21.01 3.24
C GLU A 6 -11.59 21.32 2.70
N ASP A 7 -10.54 21.09 3.50
CA ASP A 7 -9.15 21.45 3.19
C ASP A 7 -8.16 20.26 3.25
N ARG A 8 -8.65 19.02 3.31
CA ARG A 8 -7.78 17.83 3.29
C ARG A 8 -7.64 17.28 1.87
N TRP A 9 -6.46 17.46 1.30
CA TRP A 9 -6.01 16.79 0.06
C TRP A 9 -5.78 15.27 0.22
N GLN A 10 -5.93 14.73 1.43
CA GLN A 10 -5.85 13.28 1.65
C GLN A 10 -7.13 12.61 1.13
N SER A 11 -6.99 11.83 0.05
CA SER A 11 -7.92 10.75 -0.31
C SER A 11 -8.12 9.81 0.89
N GLU A 12 -9.12 8.93 0.85
CA GLU A 12 -9.45 7.93 1.89
C GLU A 12 -8.34 6.91 2.21
N GLY A 13 -7.08 7.21 1.89
CA GLY A 13 -5.94 6.32 1.91
C GLY A 13 -5.42 6.07 0.50
N GLY A 14 -4.49 5.13 0.42
CA GLY A 14 -3.83 4.73 -0.81
C GLY A 14 -2.33 4.55 -0.64
N THR A 15 -1.76 3.62 -1.39
CA THR A 15 -0.31 3.33 -1.40
C THR A 15 0.22 3.27 -2.82
N TYR A 16 1.52 3.46 -2.96
CA TYR A 16 2.23 3.36 -4.23
C TYR A 16 1.67 4.23 -5.37
N PRO A 17 1.46 5.55 -5.15
CA PRO A 17 0.96 6.42 -6.20
C PRO A 17 1.89 6.44 -7.43
N CYS A 18 1.29 6.54 -8.61
CA CYS A 18 1.95 6.65 -9.90
C CYS A 18 1.13 7.55 -10.84
N TRP A 19 1.76 8.58 -11.39
CA TRP A 19 1.15 9.47 -12.37
C TRP A 19 1.16 8.86 -13.76
N ALA A 20 0.07 9.02 -14.51
CA ALA A 20 0.03 8.81 -15.95
C ALA A 20 1.10 9.67 -16.66
N PRO A 21 1.64 9.24 -17.81
CA PRO A 21 2.68 10.00 -18.53
C PRO A 21 2.21 11.39 -18.97
N ASP A 22 0.91 11.57 -19.16
CA ASP A 22 0.29 12.86 -19.54
C ASP A 22 0.02 13.78 -18.34
N GLY A 23 0.22 13.31 -17.11
CA GLY A 23 -0.01 14.05 -15.87
C GLY A 23 -1.47 14.29 -15.50
N GLN A 24 -2.43 13.73 -16.25
CA GLN A 24 -3.86 14.00 -16.03
C GLN A 24 -4.53 12.97 -15.10
N GLU A 25 -3.87 11.84 -14.84
CA GLU A 25 -4.41 10.78 -13.99
C GLU A 25 -3.38 10.33 -12.95
N LEU A 26 -3.87 10.07 -11.75
CA LEU A 26 -3.11 9.49 -10.65
C LEU A 26 -3.67 8.12 -10.31
N PHE A 27 -2.83 7.10 -10.44
CA PHE A 27 -3.15 5.73 -10.06
C PHE A 27 -2.56 5.37 -8.71
N TYR A 28 -3.26 4.55 -7.92
CA TYR A 28 -2.76 4.07 -6.64
C TYR A 28 -3.45 2.77 -6.18
N LEU A 29 -2.83 2.04 -5.25
CA LEU A 29 -3.46 0.88 -4.61
C LEU A 29 -4.23 1.29 -3.36
N ASN A 30 -5.48 0.84 -3.23
CA ASN A 30 -6.23 0.86 -1.98
C ASN A 30 -6.59 -0.59 -1.60
N GLY A 31 -5.78 -1.20 -0.73
CA GLY A 31 -5.87 -2.64 -0.50
C GLY A 31 -5.69 -3.41 -1.81
N ALA A 32 -6.64 -4.29 -2.11
CA ALA A 32 -6.68 -5.10 -3.33
C ALA A 32 -7.10 -4.34 -4.60
N ALA A 33 -7.56 -3.09 -4.48
CA ALA A 33 -8.12 -2.32 -5.58
C ALA A 33 -7.09 -1.38 -6.21
N MET A 34 -7.04 -1.38 -7.54
CA MET A 34 -6.36 -0.36 -8.32
C MET A 34 -7.33 0.80 -8.54
N MET A 35 -6.93 1.98 -8.08
CA MET A 35 -7.73 3.21 -8.11
C MET A 35 -7.17 4.18 -9.14
N VAL A 36 -8.04 5.02 -9.70
CA VAL A 36 -7.69 6.17 -10.52
C VAL A 36 -8.39 7.43 -10.02
N VAL A 37 -7.69 8.56 -10.09
CA VAL A 37 -8.25 9.89 -9.91
C VAL A 37 -7.79 10.75 -11.07
N ARG A 38 -8.70 11.46 -11.73
CA ARG A 38 -8.36 12.46 -12.72
C ARG A 38 -8.00 13.77 -12.01
N VAL A 39 -6.92 14.40 -12.45
CA VAL A 39 -6.41 15.65 -11.86
C VAL A 39 -6.32 16.70 -12.95
N GLU A 40 -6.80 17.91 -12.65
CA GLU A 40 -6.68 19.07 -13.51
C GLU A 40 -5.79 20.11 -12.81
N THR A 41 -4.80 20.62 -13.53
CA THR A 41 -3.79 21.56 -12.98
C THR A 41 -3.73 22.91 -13.68
N ASP A 42 -4.55 23.14 -14.71
CA ASP A 42 -4.41 24.29 -15.62
C ASP A 42 -4.64 25.65 -14.97
N SER A 43 -5.66 25.77 -14.11
CA SER A 43 -6.03 27.04 -13.48
C SER A 43 -6.29 26.94 -11.99
N THR A 44 -6.76 25.78 -11.53
CA THR A 44 -6.94 25.43 -10.12
C THR A 44 -6.66 23.94 -9.99
N PHE A 45 -5.97 23.56 -8.92
CA PHE A 45 -5.73 22.15 -8.63
C PHE A 45 -7.04 21.51 -8.19
N THR A 46 -7.65 20.73 -9.06
CA THR A 46 -8.89 19.99 -8.79
C THR A 46 -8.70 18.52 -9.11
N TRP A 47 -9.53 17.67 -8.50
CA TRP A 47 -9.47 16.23 -8.72
C TRP A 47 -10.87 15.60 -8.71
N SER A 48 -11.04 14.52 -9.46
CA SER A 48 -12.27 13.74 -9.49
C SER A 48 -12.45 12.91 -8.21
N GLN A 49 -13.65 12.36 -8.01
CA GLN A 49 -13.80 11.26 -7.05
C GLN A 49 -12.97 10.05 -7.51
N PRO A 50 -12.32 9.30 -6.59
CA PRO A 50 -11.61 8.10 -6.96
C PRO A 50 -12.51 7.01 -7.52
N GLU A 51 -12.06 6.38 -8.60
CA GLU A 51 -12.76 5.29 -9.27
C GLU A 51 -11.93 4.00 -9.19
N VAL A 52 -12.62 2.85 -9.07
CA VAL A 52 -11.97 1.55 -9.12
C VAL A 52 -11.76 1.16 -10.58
N LEU A 53 -10.51 0.94 -10.99
CA LEU A 53 -10.18 0.41 -12.31
C LEU A 53 -10.38 -1.10 -12.38
N PHE A 54 -9.84 -1.81 -11.39
CA PHE A 54 -9.95 -3.27 -11.23
C PHE A 54 -9.47 -3.71 -9.85
N GLU A 55 -9.80 -4.93 -9.46
CA GLU A 55 -9.43 -5.52 -8.18
C GLU A 55 -8.74 -6.89 -8.35
N GLY A 56 -7.97 -7.29 -7.34
CA GLY A 56 -7.36 -8.61 -7.30
C GLY A 56 -6.53 -8.87 -6.05
N SER A 57 -6.02 -10.09 -5.90
CA SER A 57 -5.14 -10.46 -4.78
C SER A 57 -3.72 -9.92 -5.03
N TYR A 58 -3.52 -8.62 -4.80
CA TYR A 58 -2.24 -7.94 -4.96
C TYR A 58 -1.55 -7.68 -3.62
N VAL A 59 -0.23 -7.58 -3.66
CA VAL A 59 0.55 -7.12 -2.51
C VAL A 59 0.33 -5.62 -2.35
N SER A 60 -0.26 -5.19 -1.22
CA SER A 60 -0.73 -3.80 -1.05
C SER A 60 -0.41 -3.16 0.31
N GLY A 61 0.57 -3.67 1.06
CA GLY A 61 0.91 -3.18 2.40
C GLY A 61 2.19 -2.34 2.42
N ALA A 62 2.20 -1.25 3.19
CA ALA A 62 3.34 -0.32 3.34
C ALA A 62 4.65 -0.94 3.88
N PHE A 63 4.62 -2.20 4.32
CA PHE A 63 5.75 -2.93 4.93
C PHE A 63 6.46 -3.91 3.98
N GLY A 64 6.09 -3.95 2.70
CA GLY A 64 6.81 -4.74 1.68
C GLY A 64 8.11 -4.07 1.23
N TRP A 65 9.19 -4.84 1.11
CA TRP A 65 10.54 -4.41 0.72
C TRP A 65 10.69 -3.93 -0.75
N GLY A 66 9.69 -3.24 -1.31
CA GLY A 66 9.71 -2.73 -2.68
C GLY A 66 8.37 -2.17 -3.15
N ARG A 67 8.36 -1.58 -4.35
CA ARG A 67 7.13 -1.18 -5.03
C ARG A 67 6.47 -2.43 -5.66
N PRO A 68 5.24 -2.81 -5.25
CA PRO A 68 4.55 -3.99 -5.77
C PRO A 68 3.92 -3.74 -7.14
N MET A 69 3.98 -2.51 -7.65
CA MET A 69 3.52 -2.16 -8.98
C MET A 69 4.50 -1.25 -9.71
N THR A 70 4.43 -1.30 -11.04
CA THR A 70 4.90 -0.23 -11.93
C THR A 70 3.96 -0.09 -13.12
N MET A 71 3.92 1.11 -13.69
CA MET A 71 3.16 1.41 -14.90
C MET A 71 4.07 1.33 -16.12
N ALA A 72 3.54 0.82 -17.23
CA ALA A 72 4.24 0.82 -18.51
C ALA A 72 4.38 2.27 -19.06
N PRO A 73 5.40 2.55 -19.89
CA PRO A 73 5.58 3.88 -20.48
C PRO A 73 4.41 4.36 -21.34
N ASP A 74 3.58 3.44 -21.84
CA ASP A 74 2.38 3.75 -22.62
C ASP A 74 1.19 4.23 -21.77
N GLY A 75 1.31 4.16 -20.43
CA GLY A 75 0.26 4.56 -19.50
C GLY A 75 -0.95 3.64 -19.44
N GLN A 76 -0.98 2.55 -20.22
CA GLN A 76 -2.17 1.71 -20.40
C GLN A 76 -2.06 0.34 -19.73
N ARG A 77 -0.87 -0.01 -19.24
CA ARG A 77 -0.60 -1.32 -18.65
C ARG A 77 0.11 -1.20 -17.32
N PHE A 78 -0.20 -2.12 -16.42
CA PHE A 78 0.40 -2.22 -15.10
C PHE A 78 1.07 -3.59 -14.95
N LEU A 79 2.27 -3.60 -14.38
CA LEU A 79 2.90 -4.81 -13.86
C LEU A 79 2.69 -4.82 -12.34
N MET A 80 2.04 -5.86 -11.82
CA MET A 80 1.65 -5.94 -10.41
C MET A 80 2.02 -7.28 -9.79
N LEU A 81 2.53 -7.25 -8.55
CA LEU A 81 2.82 -8.44 -7.76
C LEU A 81 1.53 -8.99 -7.14
N LYS A 82 1.27 -10.28 -7.38
CA LYS A 82 0.15 -11.00 -6.75
C LYS A 82 0.57 -11.59 -5.42
N SER A 83 -0.31 -11.54 -4.44
CA SER A 83 -0.15 -12.23 -3.16
C SER A 83 -0.21 -13.74 -3.40
N ALA A 84 0.77 -14.48 -2.87
CA ALA A 84 0.76 -15.93 -2.94
C ALA A 84 -0.34 -16.49 -2.04
N LYS A 85 -1.04 -17.53 -2.51
CA LYS A 85 -2.10 -18.17 -1.72
C LYS A 85 -1.49 -18.76 -0.44
N GLY A 86 -1.95 -18.31 0.72
CA GLY A 86 -1.44 -18.74 2.03
C GLY A 86 -0.25 -17.93 2.58
N SER A 87 0.11 -16.79 1.97
CA SER A 87 1.18 -15.92 2.46
C SER A 87 0.75 -14.91 3.54
N GLU A 88 -0.44 -15.06 4.10
CA GLU A 88 -0.82 -14.29 5.28
C GLU A 88 -0.02 -14.86 6.46
N ALA A 89 0.89 -14.06 7.02
CA ALA A 89 1.51 -14.40 8.28
C ALA A 89 0.41 -14.44 9.35
N SER A 90 -0.17 -15.62 9.57
CA SER A 90 -1.29 -15.81 10.50
C SER A 90 -0.85 -15.80 11.96
N GLN A 91 0.47 -15.81 12.22
CA GLN A 91 1.02 -15.93 13.55
C GLN A 91 2.32 -15.13 13.67
N ILE A 92 2.35 -14.25 14.68
CA ILE A 92 3.57 -13.61 15.16
C ILE A 92 3.93 -14.30 16.47
N ASN A 93 5.11 -14.92 16.52
CA ASN A 93 5.67 -15.45 17.77
C ASN A 93 6.58 -14.40 18.39
N VAL A 94 6.15 -13.83 19.52
CA VAL A 94 6.97 -12.90 20.30
C VAL A 94 7.54 -13.67 21.48
N VAL A 95 8.86 -13.91 21.46
CA VAL A 95 9.56 -14.49 22.60
C VAL A 95 10.23 -13.35 23.35
N LEU A 96 9.74 -13.08 24.56
CA LEU A 96 10.34 -12.14 25.49
C LEU A 96 11.32 -12.90 26.38
N ASN A 97 12.41 -12.25 26.80
CA ASN A 97 13.38 -12.82 27.73
C ASN A 97 13.95 -14.19 27.27
N TRP A 98 14.19 -14.36 25.97
CA TRP A 98 14.63 -15.64 25.39
C TRP A 98 15.92 -16.17 26.01
N LEU A 99 16.79 -15.28 26.51
CA LEU A 99 18.03 -15.66 27.17
C LEU A 99 17.77 -16.30 28.54
N ASP A 100 16.88 -15.71 29.36
CA ASP A 100 16.48 -16.29 30.65
C ASP A 100 15.82 -17.66 30.46
N GLU A 101 15.00 -17.80 29.42
CA GLU A 101 14.36 -19.08 29.06
C GLU A 101 15.40 -20.12 28.59
N LEU A 102 16.42 -19.69 27.86
CA LEU A 102 17.52 -20.57 27.45
C LEU A 102 18.32 -21.06 28.66
N GLU A 103 18.66 -20.17 29.59
CA GLU A 103 19.38 -20.51 30.82
C GLU A 103 18.58 -21.46 31.73
N ARG A 104 17.25 -21.29 31.79
CA ARG A 104 16.33 -22.20 32.49
C ARG A 104 16.31 -23.60 31.88
N LEU A 105 16.29 -23.68 30.55
CA LEU A 105 16.16 -24.94 29.81
C LEU A 105 17.49 -25.69 29.67
N VAL A 106 18.61 -24.97 29.64
CA VAL A 106 19.95 -25.54 29.57
C VAL A 106 20.79 -24.97 30.72
N PRO A 107 20.64 -25.50 31.95
CA PRO A 107 21.45 -25.06 33.08
C PRO A 107 22.91 -25.35 32.74
N MET A 108 23.71 -24.29 32.57
CA MET A 108 25.15 -24.41 32.42
C MET A 108 25.69 -25.05 33.69
N SER A 109 26.09 -26.32 33.60
CA SER A 109 26.74 -27.03 34.69
C SER A 109 28.13 -26.42 34.85
N ASN A 110 28.38 -25.77 35.97
CA ASN A 110 29.72 -25.33 36.37
C ASN A 110 30.29 -26.29 37.41
#